data_AF-A0A7W0N958-F1
#
_entry.id   AF-A0A7W0N958-F1
#
_cell.length_a   1.000
_cell.length_b   1.000
_cell.length_c   1.000
_cell.angle_alpha   90.00
_cell.angle_beta   90.00
_cell.angle_gamma   90.00
#
_symmetry.space_group_name_H-M   'P 1'
#
loop_
_entity.id
_entity.type
_entity.pdbx_description
1 polymer ?
#
loop_
_entity_poly.entity_id
_entity_poly.type
_entity_poly.pdbx_seq_one_letter_code
_entity_poly.pdbx_strand_id
1 'polypeptide(L)'
;MTPRPHAAIAETLRGIALWRRAKAEEYDRDARNLRTAAALEELAAHILTLPEDDPRVQALHRVAFEAERFVPGQQALYELGRFRFHHPDVGLDAFLDRIVELAIADRGEQGHFGGQLPEGDDPWE
;
A
#
# COMPACT_ATOMS: atom_id res chain seq x y z
N MET A 1 14.87 2.15 17.85
CA MET A 1 13.51 2.70 18.04
C MET A 1 12.76 2.36 16.79
N THR A 2 11.84 1.41 16.85
CA THR A 2 11.06 0.94 15.70
C THR A 2 10.27 2.11 15.10
N PRO A 3 10.32 2.36 13.78
CA PRO A 3 9.52 3.40 13.17
C PRO A 3 8.03 3.11 13.41
N ARG A 4 7.27 4.12 13.83
CA ARG A 4 5.82 3.98 14.03
C ARG A 4 5.18 3.58 12.69
N PRO A 5 4.17 2.68 12.65
CA PRO A 5 3.56 2.20 11.40
C PRO A 5 3.18 3.32 10.41
N HIS A 6 2.65 4.44 10.93
CA HIS A 6 2.37 5.65 10.17
C HIS A 6 3.56 6.17 9.35
N ALA A 7 4.75 6.22 9.97
CA ALA A 7 5.96 6.72 9.32
C ALA A 7 6.43 5.78 8.21
N ALA A 8 6.42 4.46 8.46
CA ALA A 8 6.81 3.46 7.46
C ALA A 8 5.85 3.47 6.25
N ILE A 9 4.54 3.59 6.47
CA ILE A 9 3.56 3.70 5.38
C ILE A 9 3.80 5.00 4.60
N ALA A 10 3.93 6.14 5.29
CA ALA A 10 4.17 7.43 4.66
C ALA A 10 5.48 7.46 3.84
N GLU A 11 6.53 6.80 4.31
CA GLU A 11 7.79 6.66 3.58
C GLU A 11 7.61 5.87 2.28
N THR A 12 6.92 4.73 2.31
CA THR A 12 6.59 3.96 1.10
C THR A 12 5.79 4.79 0.09
N LEU A 13 4.77 5.54 0.56
CA LEU A 13 3.97 6.42 -0.30
C LEU A 13 4.82 7.51 -0.97
N ARG A 14 5.76 8.11 -0.22
CA ARG A 14 6.72 9.09 -0.74
C ARG A 14 7.67 8.47 -1.77
N GLY A 15 8.10 7.23 -1.56
CA GLY A 15 8.89 6.47 -2.53
C GLY A 15 8.15 6.28 -3.86
N ILE A 16 6.87 5.89 -3.80
CA ILE A 16 6.02 5.76 -4.99
C ILE A 16 5.79 7.13 -5.65
N ALA A 17 5.59 8.19 -4.87
CA ALA A 17 5.44 9.55 -5.38
C ALA A 17 6.69 10.02 -6.13
N LEU A 18 7.88 9.74 -5.59
CA LEU A 18 9.15 10.03 -6.25
C LEU A 18 9.27 9.27 -7.58
N TRP A 19 8.94 7.98 -7.60
CA TRP A 19 8.92 7.19 -8.83
C TRP A 19 7.95 7.78 -9.87
N ARG A 20 6.77 8.23 -9.46
CA ARG A 20 5.80 8.91 -10.35
C ARG A 20 6.33 10.22 -10.91
N ARG A 21 7.05 11.03 -10.13
CA ARG A 21 7.72 12.24 -10.65
C ARG A 21 8.76 11.90 -11.72
N ALA A 22 9.58 10.87 -11.49
CA ALA A 22 10.53 10.40 -12.49
C ALA A 22 9.83 9.94 -13.78
N LYS A 23 8.70 9.22 -13.66
CA LYS A 23 7.88 8.82 -14.82
C LYS A 23 7.26 10.01 -15.56
N ALA A 24 6.91 11.09 -14.88
CA ALA A 24 6.44 12.30 -15.55
C ALA A 24 7.54 12.84 -16.48
N GLU A 25 8.79 12.96 -16.01
CA GLU A 25 9.89 13.44 -16.86
C GLU A 25 10.19 12.50 -18.04
N GLU A 26 10.03 11.18 -17.85
CA GLU A 26 10.22 10.18 -18.92
C GLU A 26 9.15 10.25 -20.02
N TYR A 27 7.91 10.62 -19.67
CA TYR A 27 6.75 10.63 -20.57
C TYR A 27 6.25 12.05 -20.88
N ASP A 28 7.14 12.95 -21.28
CA ASP A 28 6.81 14.33 -21.69
C ASP A 28 5.92 15.08 -20.68
N ARG A 29 6.27 14.97 -19.39
CA ARG A 29 5.58 15.60 -18.27
C ARG A 29 4.09 15.27 -18.20
N ASP A 30 3.72 14.01 -18.45
CA ASP A 30 2.35 13.53 -18.30
C ASP A 30 1.78 13.96 -16.93
N ALA A 31 0.83 14.90 -16.99
CA ALA A 31 0.24 15.53 -15.81
C ALA A 31 -0.44 14.53 -14.87
N ARG A 32 -0.81 13.34 -15.36
CA ARG A 32 -1.38 12.27 -14.53
C ARG A 32 -0.35 11.70 -13.56
N ASN A 33 0.91 11.56 -13.98
CA ASN A 33 1.99 11.12 -13.11
C ASN A 33 2.26 12.13 -11.99
N LEU A 34 2.31 13.42 -12.33
CA LEU A 34 2.48 14.49 -11.34
C LEU A 34 1.30 14.56 -10.37
N ARG A 35 0.07 14.36 -10.86
CA ARG A 35 -1.13 14.31 -10.02
C ARG A 35 -1.08 13.15 -9.04
N THR A 36 -0.75 11.95 -9.50
CA THR A 36 -0.58 10.79 -8.61
C THR A 36 0.52 11.03 -7.58
N ALA A 37 1.66 11.61 -7.98
CA ALA A 37 2.71 11.94 -7.03
C ALA A 37 2.23 12.91 -5.94
N ALA A 38 1.54 14.00 -6.32
CA ALA A 38 0.98 14.94 -5.35
C ALA A 38 -0.06 14.29 -4.43
N ALA A 39 -0.92 13.44 -4.98
CA ALA A 39 -1.94 12.73 -4.20
C ALA A 39 -1.33 11.75 -3.19
N LEU A 40 -0.24 11.06 -3.54
CA LEU A 40 0.46 10.17 -2.62
C LEU A 40 1.17 10.91 -1.49
N GLU A 41 1.69 12.12 -1.74
CA GLU A 41 2.23 12.99 -0.69
C GLU A 41 1.13 13.50 0.25
N GLU A 42 -0.03 13.87 -0.31
CA GLU A 42 -1.21 14.26 0.46
C GLU A 42 -1.69 13.10 1.36
N LEU A 43 -1.75 11.88 0.80
CA LEU A 43 -2.11 10.69 1.56
C LEU A 43 -1.07 10.38 2.66
N ALA A 44 0.23 10.52 2.35
CA ALA A 44 1.29 10.33 3.34
C ALA A 44 1.18 11.33 4.49
N ALA A 45 0.86 12.60 4.20
CA ALA A 45 0.60 13.62 5.20
C ALA A 45 -0.65 13.29 6.03
N HIS A 46 -1.75 12.90 5.39
CA HIS A 46 -2.99 12.50 6.06
C HIS A 46 -2.77 11.36 7.05
N ILE A 47 -2.08 10.29 6.62
CA ILE A 47 -1.76 9.14 7.49
C ILE A 47 -0.98 9.60 8.72
N LEU A 48 0.01 10.49 8.58
CA LEU A 48 0.78 10.99 9.71
C LEU A 48 -0.03 11.78 10.74
N THR A 49 -1.23 12.26 10.37
CA THR A 49 -2.15 12.95 11.28
C THR A 49 -3.18 12.05 11.94
N LEU A 50 -3.27 10.78 11.53
CA LEU A 50 -4.24 9.85 12.09
C LEU A 50 -3.86 9.47 13.54
N PRO A 51 -4.86 9.16 14.39
CA PRO A 51 -4.62 8.64 15.73
C PRO A 51 -3.76 7.36 15.72
N GLU A 52 -2.99 7.12 16.77
CA GLU A 52 -2.14 5.93 16.88
C GLU A 52 -2.96 4.62 16.83
N ASP A 53 -4.21 4.67 17.27
CA ASP A 53 -5.18 3.58 17.28
C ASP A 53 -6.12 3.57 16.06
N ASP A 54 -5.85 4.36 15.02
CA ASP A 54 -6.66 4.35 13.79
C ASP A 54 -6.78 2.91 13.25
N PRO A 55 -8.01 2.39 13.10
CA PRO A 55 -8.23 0.99 12.79
C PRO A 55 -7.66 0.58 11.43
N ARG A 56 -7.55 1.51 10.47
CA ARG A 56 -7.02 1.27 9.13
C ARG A 56 -5.52 1.10 9.18
N VAL A 57 -4.82 1.94 9.94
CA VAL A 57 -3.37 1.82 10.13
C VAL A 57 -3.03 0.55 10.90
N GLN A 58 -3.80 0.22 11.94
CA GLN A 58 -3.64 -1.05 12.66
C GLN A 58 -3.92 -2.27 11.76
N ALA A 59 -4.89 -2.18 10.84
CA ALA A 59 -5.14 -3.23 9.87
C ALA A 59 -3.97 -3.42 8.91
N LEU A 60 -3.46 -2.36 8.29
CA LEU A 60 -2.28 -2.41 7.43
C LEU A 60 -1.06 -2.96 8.15
N HIS A 61 -0.85 -2.54 9.41
CA HIS A 61 0.25 -3.06 10.23
C HIS A 61 0.18 -4.58 10.42
N ARG A 62 -1.01 -5.16 10.54
CA ARG A 62 -1.15 -6.61 10.71
C ARG A 62 -0.93 -7.41 9.44
N VAL A 63 -1.31 -6.87 8.28
CA VAL A 63 -1.41 -7.67 7.04
C VAL A 63 -0.33 -7.37 6.01
N ALA A 64 0.32 -6.21 6.10
CA ALA A 64 1.24 -5.69 5.08
C ALA A 64 2.54 -5.14 5.68
N PHE A 65 2.96 -5.64 6.85
CA PHE A 65 4.27 -5.33 7.41
C PHE A 65 5.16 -6.57 7.51
N GLU A 66 6.42 -6.36 7.18
CA GLU A 66 7.50 -7.32 7.41
C GLU A 66 8.55 -6.66 8.29
N ALA A 67 8.72 -7.18 9.51
CA ALA A 67 9.47 -6.55 10.59
C ALA A 67 9.01 -5.10 10.85
N GLU A 68 9.68 -4.12 10.27
CA GLU A 68 9.40 -2.68 10.49
C GLU A 68 9.07 -1.93 9.18
N ARG A 69 8.94 -2.66 8.06
CA ARG A 69 8.70 -2.07 6.74
C ARG A 69 7.27 -2.34 6.29
N PHE A 70 6.65 -1.32 5.70
CA PHE A 70 5.38 -1.48 5.00
C PHE A 70 5.64 -2.10 3.61
N VAL A 71 5.20 -3.34 3.44
CA VAL A 71 5.35 -4.16 2.23
C VAL A 71 3.94 -4.51 1.74
N PRO A 72 3.26 -3.59 1.01
CA PRO A 72 1.94 -3.89 0.46
C PRO A 72 2.05 -5.04 -0.55
N GLY A 73 1.03 -5.89 -0.58
CA GLY A 73 0.91 -6.95 -1.59
C GLY A 73 0.65 -6.39 -2.99
N GLN A 74 0.53 -7.29 -3.96
CA GLN A 74 0.49 -6.92 -5.38
C GLN A 74 -0.70 -6.03 -5.70
N GLN A 75 -1.90 -6.35 -5.23
CA GLN A 75 -3.10 -5.60 -5.54
C GLN A 75 -3.05 -4.21 -4.89
N ALA A 76 -2.67 -4.15 -3.60
CA ALA A 76 -2.53 -2.89 -2.88
C ALA A 76 -1.45 -2.00 -3.52
N LEU A 77 -0.28 -2.54 -3.86
CA LEU A 77 0.79 -1.79 -4.52
C LEU A 77 0.37 -1.28 -5.91
N TYR A 78 -0.33 -2.11 -6.69
CA TYR A 78 -0.85 -1.75 -7.99
C TYR A 78 -1.86 -0.58 -7.88
N GLU A 79 -2.74 -0.61 -6.88
CA GLU A 79 -3.72 0.44 -6.62
C GLU A 79 -3.07 1.75 -6.13
N LEU A 80 -2.14 1.67 -5.18
CA LEU A 80 -1.31 2.82 -4.74
C LEU A 80 -0.64 3.50 -5.93
N GLY A 81 -0.07 2.69 -6.83
CA GLY A 81 0.58 3.18 -8.03
C GLY A 81 -0.35 4.04 -8.90
N ARG A 82 -1.66 3.81 -8.92
CA ARG A 82 -2.61 4.53 -9.79
C ARG A 82 -3.45 5.58 -9.08
N PHE A 83 -3.14 5.92 -7.83
CA PHE A 83 -3.98 6.85 -7.07
C PHE A 83 -4.20 8.16 -7.84
N ARG A 84 -5.47 8.51 -8.07
CA ARG A 84 -5.91 9.67 -8.86
C ARG A 84 -5.38 9.76 -10.31
N PHE A 85 -4.80 8.69 -10.85
CA PHE A 85 -4.25 8.68 -12.21
C PHE A 85 -5.36 8.81 -13.27
N HIS A 86 -6.42 7.99 -13.13
CA HIS A 86 -7.61 8.01 -14.01
C HIS A 86 -8.78 8.80 -13.42
N HIS A 87 -8.95 8.77 -12.09
CA HIS A 87 -10.07 9.39 -11.38
C HIS A 87 -9.54 10.45 -10.39
N PRO A 88 -9.43 11.72 -10.79
CA PRO A 88 -8.74 12.74 -10.00
C PRO A 88 -9.42 13.06 -8.65
N ASP A 89 -10.71 12.79 -8.51
CA ASP A 89 -11.52 13.28 -7.38
C ASP A 89 -11.70 12.25 -6.25
N VAL A 90 -10.96 11.14 -6.29
CA VAL A 90 -11.02 10.12 -5.21
C VAL A 90 -10.51 10.73 -3.89
N GLY A 91 -11.33 10.67 -2.84
CA GLY A 91 -11.00 11.17 -1.50
C GLY A 91 -9.95 10.31 -0.78
N LEU A 92 -9.19 10.93 0.14
CA LEU A 92 -8.11 10.25 0.86
C LEU A 92 -8.61 9.09 1.73
N ASP A 93 -9.67 9.31 2.51
CA ASP A 93 -10.22 8.28 3.40
C ASP A 93 -10.78 7.09 2.63
N ALA A 94 -11.62 7.33 1.62
CA ALA A 94 -12.16 6.27 0.78
C ALA A 94 -11.06 5.48 0.06
N PHE A 95 -9.97 6.14 -0.33
CA PHE A 95 -8.82 5.45 -0.91
C PHE A 95 -8.06 4.63 0.13
N LEU A 96 -7.85 5.15 1.34
CA LEU A 96 -7.20 4.41 2.42
C LEU A 96 -8.00 3.16 2.80
N ASP A 97 -9.32 3.25 2.87
CA ASP A 97 -10.22 2.10 3.09
C ASP A 97 -10.01 1.05 2.00
N ARG A 98 -9.94 1.47 0.74
CA ARG A 98 -9.67 0.58 -0.39
C ARG A 98 -8.30 -0.11 -0.29
N ILE A 99 -7.26 0.61 0.14
CA ILE A 99 -5.94 0.01 0.33
C ILE A 99 -5.94 -1.04 1.45
N VAL A 100 -6.70 -0.81 2.53
CA VAL A 100 -6.89 -1.82 3.59
C VAL A 100 -7.56 -3.08 3.04
N GLU A 101 -8.65 -2.94 2.30
CA GLU A 101 -9.36 -4.07 1.68
C GLU A 101 -8.42 -4.90 0.80
N LEU A 102 -7.66 -4.24 -0.07
CA LEU A 102 -6.73 -4.90 -0.99
C LEU A 102 -5.58 -5.59 -0.25
N ALA A 103 -5.02 -4.96 0.79
CA ALA A 103 -3.95 -5.55 1.57
C ALA A 103 -4.41 -6.80 2.35
N ILE A 104 -5.66 -6.82 2.82
CA ILE A 104 -6.27 -8.01 3.43
C ILE A 104 -6.42 -9.12 2.39
N ALA A 105 -6.90 -8.79 1.19
CA ALA A 105 -7.05 -9.76 0.10
C ALA A 105 -5.70 -10.36 -0.33
N ASP A 106 -4.68 -9.51 -0.52
CA ASP A 106 -3.31 -9.92 -0.85
C ASP A 106 -2.76 -10.92 0.18
N ARG A 107 -2.96 -10.66 1.48
CA ARG A 107 -2.53 -11.56 2.55
C ARG A 107 -3.27 -12.91 2.52
N GLY A 108 -4.57 -12.86 2.23
CA GLY A 108 -5.38 -14.05 2.02
C GLY A 108 -4.82 -14.92 0.89
N GLU A 109 -4.57 -14.33 -0.28
CA GLU A 109 -4.04 -15.05 -1.46
C GLU A 109 -2.66 -15.66 -1.21
N GLN A 110 -1.76 -14.95 -0.48
CA GLN A 110 -0.46 -15.50 -0.07
C GLN A 110 -0.59 -16.71 0.86
N GLY A 111 -1.60 -16.74 1.73
CA GLY A 111 -1.89 -17.88 2.61
C GLY A 111 -2.47 -19.09 1.88
N HIS A 112 -3.13 -18.88 0.73
CA HIS A 112 -3.69 -19.97 -0.10
C HIS A 112 -2.67 -20.57 -1.09
N PHE A 113 -1.51 -19.94 -1.29
CA PHE A 113 -0.41 -20.51 -2.05
C PHE A 113 0.35 -21.64 -1.32
N GLY A 114 -0.05 -21.95 -0.08
CA GLY A 114 0.24 -23.22 0.62
C GLY A 114 -0.98 -24.14 0.63
N GLY A 115 -1.64 -24.30 -0.52
CA GLY A 115 -2.85 -25.11 -0.67
C GLY A 115 -2.74 -26.47 0.03
N GLN A 116 -3.87 -26.96 0.54
CA GLN A 116 -4.02 -28.25 1.21
C GLN A 116 -3.17 -29.31 0.48
N LEU A 117 -2.10 -29.79 1.13
CA LEU A 117 -1.35 -30.94 0.63
C LEU A 117 -2.38 -32.06 0.38
N PRO A 118 -2.31 -32.78 -0.76
CA PRO A 118 -3.08 -33.99 -0.93
C PRO A 118 -2.87 -34.89 0.28
N GLU A 119 -3.93 -35.53 0.76
CA GLU A 119 -3.85 -36.48 1.87
C GLU A 119 -2.82 -37.57 1.51
N GLY A 120 -1.64 -37.54 2.16
CA GLY A 120 -0.58 -38.55 1.98
C GLY A 120 0.86 -38.07 1.78
N ASP A 121 1.17 -36.77 1.70
CA ASP A 121 2.55 -36.27 1.54
C ASP A 121 3.01 -35.38 2.71
N ASP A 122 3.14 -35.95 3.92
CA ASP A 122 3.92 -35.33 5.00
C ASP A 122 5.38 -35.86 4.93
N PRO A 123 6.40 -35.00 4.69
CA PRO A 123 7.80 -35.43 4.69
C PRO A 123 8.39 -35.65 6.09
N TRP A 124 7.59 -35.61 7.16
CA TRP A 124 8.02 -35.81 8.55
C TRP A 124 7.29 -36.93 9.32
N GLU A 125 6.53 -37.79 8.64
CA GLU A 125 6.17 -39.13 9.18
C GLU A 125 7.13 -40.22 8.69
#